data_AF-M6YMK1-F1
#
_entry.id   AF-M6YMK1-F1
#
_cell.length_a   1.000
_cell.length_b   1.000
_cell.length_c   1.000
_cell.angle_alpha   90.00
_cell.angle_beta   90.00
_cell.angle_gamma   90.00
#
_symmetry.space_group_name_H-M   'P 1'
#
loop_
_entity.id
_entity.type
_entity.pdbx_description
1 polymer ?
#
loop_
_entity_poly.entity_id
_entity_poly.type
_entity_poly.pdbx_seq_one_letter_code
_entity_poly.pdbx_strand_id
1 'polypeptide(L)'
;MSLCIGAFFFNRFKRSSYKTLFFSSSEVEFLLAYSQTLLPPEPGFPDVEKAEVIQRLDEEFFFVDSSISDDFKSLILILEYLPLINGYWSRFSKLGEEDRKKFLFSQETTKSDTIRAALANLKLPVYLVYYGHESSFKAISYDGPFGNPPEKLSESRIYYKKILGEL
;
A
#
# COMPACT_ATOMS: atom_id res chain seq x y z
N MET A 1 6.03 42.88 -0.78
CA MET A 1 5.74 41.95 -1.88
C MET A 1 6.86 40.94 -1.96
N SER A 2 6.63 39.71 -1.51
CA SER A 2 7.47 38.56 -1.85
C SER A 2 6.55 37.36 -1.97
N LEU A 3 6.27 36.98 -3.21
CA LEU A 3 5.46 35.82 -3.57
C LEU A 3 6.36 34.59 -3.50
N CYS A 4 6.32 33.86 -2.39
CA CYS A 4 6.80 32.49 -2.37
C CYS A 4 5.78 31.63 -3.11
N ILE A 5 5.98 31.48 -4.41
CA ILE A 5 5.26 30.53 -5.26
C ILE A 5 5.69 29.14 -4.77
N GLY A 6 4.88 28.56 -3.88
CA GLY A 6 5.04 27.17 -3.45
C GLY A 6 4.95 26.28 -4.68
N ALA A 7 6.02 25.52 -4.93
CA ALA A 7 6.03 24.49 -5.94
C ALA A 7 5.01 23.41 -5.54
N PHE A 8 3.79 23.52 -6.08
CA PHE A 8 2.83 22.43 -6.09
C PHE A 8 3.42 21.31 -6.96
N PHE A 9 4.12 20.37 -6.33
CA PHE A 9 4.45 19.09 -6.95
C PHE A 9 3.16 18.30 -7.12
N PHE A 10 2.43 18.58 -8.22
CA PHE A 10 1.42 17.67 -8.72
C PHE A 10 2.13 16.41 -9.21
N ASN A 11 2.28 15.44 -8.32
CA ASN A 11 2.68 14.10 -8.72
C ASN A 11 1.49 13.50 -9.48
N ARG A 12 1.49 13.67 -10.79
CA ARG A 12 0.53 13.07 -11.71
C ARG A 12 0.59 11.57 -11.43
N PHE A 13 -0.51 10.96 -10.97
CA PHE A 13 -0.62 9.51 -10.86
C PHE A 13 -0.28 8.89 -12.22
N LYS A 14 0.97 8.43 -12.38
CA LYS A 14 1.32 7.50 -13.44
C LYS A 14 0.42 6.31 -13.17
N ARG A 15 -0.47 5.98 -14.12
CA ARG A 15 -1.28 4.78 -14.06
C ARG A 15 -0.30 3.61 -14.15
N SER A 16 0.17 3.14 -13.01
CA SER A 16 1.10 2.02 -12.95
C SER A 16 0.38 0.81 -13.52
N SER A 17 0.91 0.23 -14.59
CA SER A 17 0.46 -1.08 -15.06
C SER A 17 1.18 -2.15 -14.25
N TYR A 18 0.84 -2.27 -12.96
CA TYR A 18 1.25 -3.44 -12.19
C TYR A 18 0.70 -4.69 -12.89
N LYS A 19 1.55 -5.69 -13.09
CA LYS A 19 1.13 -7.01 -13.54
C LYS A 19 0.78 -7.84 -12.31
N THR A 20 -0.51 -7.96 -12.05
CA THR A 20 -1.06 -8.66 -10.89
C THR A 20 -1.82 -9.90 -11.32
N LEU A 21 -1.80 -10.93 -10.48
CA LEU A 21 -2.60 -12.14 -10.61
C LEU A 21 -3.77 -12.17 -9.62
N PHE A 22 -3.66 -11.49 -8.47
CA PHE A 22 -4.68 -11.52 -7.42
C PHE A 22 -5.56 -10.25 -7.36
N PHE A 23 -4.93 -9.08 -7.30
CA PHE A 23 -5.61 -7.79 -7.21
C PHE A 23 -6.02 -7.28 -8.59
N SER A 24 -7.26 -6.82 -8.66
CA SER A 24 -7.78 -6.06 -9.79
C SER A 24 -7.13 -4.67 -9.88
N SER A 25 -7.26 -4.03 -11.04
CA SER A 25 -6.72 -2.68 -11.23
C SER A 25 -7.29 -1.64 -10.25
N SER A 26 -8.55 -1.77 -9.83
CA SER A 26 -9.14 -0.87 -8.82
C SER A 26 -8.59 -1.10 -7.42
N GLU A 27 -8.34 -2.36 -7.05
CA GLU A 27 -7.72 -2.69 -5.75
C GLU A 27 -6.27 -2.21 -5.72
N VAL A 28 -5.54 -2.36 -6.83
CA VAL A 28 -4.20 -1.78 -6.99
C VAL A 28 -4.21 -0.26 -6.86
N GLU A 29 -5.16 0.44 -7.48
CA GLU A 29 -5.30 1.90 -7.33
C GLU A 29 -5.51 2.31 -5.87
N PHE A 30 -6.36 1.58 -5.14
CA PHE A 30 -6.57 1.80 -3.71
C PHE A 30 -5.30 1.52 -2.90
N LEU A 31 -4.69 0.33 -3.06
CA LEU A 31 -3.51 -0.08 -2.30
C LEU A 31 -2.33 0.86 -2.52
N LEU A 32 -2.15 1.36 -3.75
CA LEU A 32 -1.13 2.37 -4.05
C LEU A 32 -1.39 3.66 -3.27
N ALA A 33 -2.61 4.19 -3.37
CA ALA A 33 -3.01 5.41 -2.66
C ALA A 33 -2.91 5.26 -1.14
N TYR A 34 -3.31 4.11 -0.62
CA TYR A 34 -3.31 3.79 0.80
C TYR A 34 -1.88 3.63 1.32
N SER A 35 -1.04 2.86 0.63
CA SER A 35 0.38 2.69 0.98
C SER A 35 1.12 4.03 0.97
N GLN A 36 0.94 4.85 -0.07
CA GLN A 36 1.53 6.20 -0.14
C GLN A 36 1.10 7.10 1.02
N THR A 37 -0.13 6.92 1.53
CA THR A 37 -0.63 7.72 2.65
C THR A 37 -0.07 7.24 3.99
N LEU A 38 0.19 5.94 4.13
CA LEU A 38 0.66 5.31 5.37
C LEU A 38 2.16 5.35 5.57
N LEU A 39 2.92 5.37 4.47
CA LEU A 39 4.36 5.17 4.48
C LEU A 39 5.12 6.51 4.58
N PRO A 40 6.30 6.51 5.21
CA PRO A 40 7.10 7.72 5.44
C PRO A 40 7.50 8.39 4.11
N PRO A 41 7.17 9.68 3.89
CA PRO A 41 7.60 10.42 2.70
C PRO A 41 9.01 11.02 2.85
N GLU A 42 9.70 10.79 3.97
CA GLU A 42 10.96 11.45 4.28
C GLU A 42 12.14 10.96 3.43
N PRO A 43 13.11 11.86 3.13
CA PRO A 43 14.36 11.45 2.50
C PRO A 43 15.05 10.31 3.26
N GLY A 44 15.44 9.27 2.54
CA GLY A 44 16.09 8.08 3.10
C GLY A 44 15.17 6.87 3.19
N PHE A 45 13.85 7.06 3.18
CA PHE A 45 12.88 5.98 3.06
C PHE A 45 12.62 5.64 1.57
N PRO A 46 12.49 4.35 1.20
CA PRO A 46 12.11 3.98 -0.17
C PRO A 46 10.66 4.37 -0.45
N ASP A 47 10.34 4.67 -1.71
CA ASP A 47 8.93 4.78 -2.11
C ASP A 47 8.29 3.40 -2.28
N VAL A 48 6.98 3.41 -2.55
CA VAL A 48 6.15 2.19 -2.70
C VAL A 48 6.66 1.31 -3.84
N GLU A 49 7.19 1.90 -4.91
CA GLU A 49 7.70 1.20 -6.08
C GLU A 49 9.04 0.52 -5.76
N LYS A 50 9.97 1.24 -5.14
CA LYS A 50 11.29 0.74 -4.73
C LYS A 50 11.24 -0.34 -3.63
N ALA A 51 10.20 -0.33 -2.81
CA ALA A 51 9.95 -1.39 -1.83
C ALA A 51 9.06 -2.53 -2.38
N GLU A 52 8.69 -2.47 -3.67
CA GLU A 52 7.87 -3.47 -4.36
C GLU A 52 6.55 -3.81 -3.66
N VAL A 53 5.97 -2.86 -2.90
CA VAL A 53 4.86 -3.11 -1.96
C VAL A 53 3.68 -3.79 -2.66
N ILE A 54 3.23 -3.23 -3.78
CA ILE A 54 2.05 -3.76 -4.51
C ILE A 54 2.33 -5.16 -5.06
N GLN A 55 3.51 -5.37 -5.63
CA GLN A 55 3.88 -6.64 -6.22
C GLN A 55 3.98 -7.74 -5.16
N ARG A 56 4.59 -7.42 -4.01
CA ARG A 56 4.72 -8.36 -2.90
C ARG A 56 3.38 -8.67 -2.25
N LEU A 57 2.51 -7.67 -2.08
CA LEU A 57 1.15 -7.93 -1.61
C LEU A 57 0.42 -8.87 -2.56
N ASP A 58 0.48 -8.62 -3.87
CA ASP A 58 -0.21 -9.47 -4.86
C ASP A 58 0.30 -10.91 -4.81
N GLU A 59 1.62 -11.07 -4.76
CA GLU A 59 2.29 -12.37 -4.65
C GLU A 59 1.87 -13.13 -3.40
N GLU A 60 1.88 -12.49 -2.22
CA GLU A 60 1.50 -13.16 -0.97
C GLU A 60 0.01 -13.55 -0.99
N PHE A 61 -0.89 -12.63 -1.37
CA PHE A 61 -2.32 -12.89 -1.38
C PHE A 61 -2.76 -13.87 -2.47
N PHE A 62 -1.99 -14.04 -3.54
CA PHE A 62 -2.26 -15.06 -4.56
C PHE A 62 -2.26 -16.48 -4.00
N PHE A 63 -1.51 -16.75 -2.92
CA PHE A 63 -1.45 -18.06 -2.27
C PHE A 63 -2.31 -18.17 -1.00
N VAL A 64 -2.97 -17.09 -0.59
CA VAL A 64 -3.85 -17.10 0.59
C VAL A 64 -5.19 -17.78 0.26
N ASP A 65 -5.72 -18.52 1.22
CA ASP A 65 -7.04 -19.15 1.10
C ASP A 65 -8.13 -18.13 0.73
N SER A 66 -9.06 -18.52 -0.14
CA SER A 66 -10.08 -17.62 -0.68
C SER A 66 -10.96 -16.99 0.41
N SER A 67 -11.26 -17.72 1.50
CA SER A 67 -12.08 -17.16 2.58
C SER A 67 -11.40 -15.97 3.27
N ILE A 68 -10.08 -16.02 3.45
CA ILE A 68 -9.30 -14.95 4.07
C ILE A 68 -9.08 -13.81 3.07
N SER A 69 -8.81 -14.14 1.82
CA SER A 69 -8.49 -13.15 0.80
C SER A 69 -9.72 -12.37 0.32
N ASP A 70 -10.91 -12.98 0.33
CA ASP A 70 -12.20 -12.30 0.09
C ASP A 70 -12.55 -11.32 1.21
N ASP A 71 -12.27 -11.66 2.47
CA ASP A 71 -12.42 -10.74 3.60
C ASP A 71 -11.49 -9.52 3.43
N PHE A 72 -10.24 -9.75 3.02
CA PHE A 72 -9.29 -8.66 2.76
C PHE A 72 -9.79 -7.70 1.66
N LYS A 73 -10.31 -8.24 0.56
CA LYS A 73 -10.93 -7.43 -0.51
C LYS A 73 -12.16 -6.66 -0.03
N SER A 74 -12.93 -7.24 0.89
CA SER A 74 -14.06 -6.54 1.51
C SER A 74 -13.60 -5.35 2.35
N LEU A 75 -12.48 -5.47 3.09
CA LEU A 75 -11.91 -4.34 3.81
C LEU A 75 -11.43 -3.22 2.87
N ILE A 76 -10.81 -3.57 1.73
CA ILE A 76 -10.45 -2.61 0.68
C ILE A 76 -11.68 -1.83 0.22
N LEU A 77 -12.77 -2.54 -0.09
CA LEU A 77 -14.01 -1.91 -0.54
C LEU A 77 -14.57 -0.92 0.50
N ILE A 78 -14.55 -1.31 1.78
CA ILE A 78 -15.02 -0.48 2.87
C ILE A 78 -14.23 0.83 2.92
N LEU A 79 -12.90 0.78 3.00
CA LEU A 79 -12.11 2.03 3.09
C LEU A 79 -12.09 2.83 1.78
N GLU A 80 -12.19 2.17 0.62
CA GLU A 80 -12.23 2.86 -0.66
C GLU A 80 -13.46 3.78 -0.77
N TYR A 81 -14.64 3.31 -0.32
CA TYR A 81 -15.89 4.05 -0.47
C TYR A 81 -16.35 4.81 0.77
N LEU A 82 -15.78 4.54 1.95
CA LEU A 82 -16.09 5.24 3.19
C LEU A 82 -16.01 6.78 3.08
N PRO A 83 -15.04 7.41 2.38
CA PRO A 83 -15.01 8.86 2.23
C PRO A 83 -16.31 9.49 1.72
N LEU A 84 -17.04 8.81 0.82
CA LEU A 84 -18.31 9.31 0.28
C LEU A 84 -19.39 9.47 1.36
N ILE A 85 -19.38 8.57 2.35
CA ILE A 85 -20.32 8.61 3.48
C ILE A 85 -19.87 9.66 4.51
N ASN A 86 -18.58 10.00 4.53
CA ASN A 86 -17.98 11.01 5.40
C ASN A 86 -17.93 12.42 4.76
N GLY A 87 -18.65 12.66 3.67
CA GLY A 87 -18.82 13.98 3.07
C GLY A 87 -17.79 14.38 2.01
N TYR A 88 -16.95 13.45 1.57
CA TYR A 88 -16.06 13.66 0.42
C TYR A 88 -16.77 13.34 -0.90
N TRP A 89 -16.33 13.97 -1.99
CA TRP A 89 -16.94 13.82 -3.33
C TRP A 89 -16.31 12.72 -4.18
N SER A 90 -15.34 11.99 -3.64
CA SER A 90 -14.68 10.90 -4.35
C SER A 90 -14.26 9.78 -3.39
N ARG A 91 -14.04 8.60 -3.95
CA ARG A 91 -13.48 7.42 -3.26
C ARG A 91 -12.02 7.68 -2.84
N PHE A 92 -11.54 6.94 -1.85
CA PHE A 92 -10.24 7.16 -1.21
C PHE A 92 -9.08 7.26 -2.20
N SER A 93 -8.99 6.32 -3.16
CA SER A 93 -7.94 6.30 -4.20
C SER A 93 -7.93 7.56 -5.09
N LYS A 94 -9.03 8.30 -5.14
CA LYS A 94 -9.19 9.52 -5.95
C LYS A 94 -9.13 10.81 -5.14
N LEU A 95 -9.00 10.73 -3.81
CA LEU A 95 -8.69 11.89 -2.99
C LEU A 95 -7.27 12.39 -3.25
N GLY A 96 -7.03 13.68 -3.04
CA GLY A 96 -5.68 14.24 -2.97
C GLY A 96 -4.94 13.74 -1.73
N GLU A 97 -3.61 13.78 -1.75
CA GLU A 97 -2.77 13.23 -0.67
C GLU A 97 -3.14 13.78 0.72
N GLU A 98 -3.27 15.10 0.83
CA GLU A 98 -3.63 15.75 2.09
C GLU A 98 -5.02 15.37 2.58
N ASP A 99 -5.97 15.19 1.67
CA ASP A 99 -7.33 14.78 2.01
C ASP A 99 -7.39 13.31 2.43
N ARG A 100 -6.55 12.44 1.86
CA ARG A 100 -6.41 11.05 2.33
C ARG A 100 -5.91 11.00 3.76
N LYS A 101 -4.87 11.77 4.10
CA LYS A 101 -4.33 11.85 5.48
C LYS A 101 -5.42 12.35 6.44
N LYS A 102 -6.06 13.49 6.12
CA LYS A 102 -7.16 14.04 6.93
C LYS A 102 -8.31 13.06 7.11
N PHE A 103 -8.70 12.36 6.04
CA PHE A 103 -9.73 11.35 6.09
C PHE A 103 -9.36 10.23 7.07
N LEU A 104 -8.16 9.64 6.96
CA LEU A 104 -7.73 8.57 7.88
C LEU A 104 -7.68 9.05 9.34
N PHE A 105 -7.17 10.25 9.60
CA PHE A 105 -7.17 10.84 10.94
C PHE A 105 -8.59 11.06 11.49
N SER A 106 -9.53 11.48 10.65
CA SER A 106 -10.93 11.66 11.08
C SER A 106 -11.61 10.36 11.54
N GLN A 107 -11.05 9.19 11.21
CA GLN A 107 -11.57 7.89 11.65
C GLN A 107 -10.98 7.39 12.98
N GLU A 108 -10.03 8.11 13.58
CA GLU A 108 -9.31 7.68 14.80
C GLU A 108 -10.27 7.30 15.95
N THR A 109 -11.35 8.05 16.13
CA THR A 109 -12.33 7.84 17.20
C THR A 109 -13.60 7.12 16.72
N THR A 110 -13.53 6.39 15.60
CA THR A 110 -14.70 5.68 15.07
C THR A 110 -15.24 4.66 16.07
N LYS A 111 -16.57 4.59 16.18
CA LYS A 111 -17.29 3.60 17.02
C LYS A 111 -17.63 2.32 16.26
N SER A 112 -17.38 2.28 14.95
CA SER A 112 -17.66 1.10 14.12
C SER A 112 -16.53 0.08 14.23
N ASP A 113 -16.83 -1.12 14.72
CA ASP A 113 -15.89 -2.25 14.75
C ASP A 113 -15.37 -2.59 13.36
N THR A 114 -16.24 -2.55 12.36
CA THR A 114 -15.89 -2.81 10.97
C THR A 114 -14.87 -1.80 10.43
N ILE A 115 -15.05 -0.51 10.69
CA ILE A 115 -14.09 0.52 10.25
C ILE A 115 -12.76 0.34 10.98
N ARG A 116 -12.78 0.06 12.29
CA ARG A 116 -11.55 -0.23 13.05
C ARG A 116 -10.81 -1.44 12.51
N ALA A 117 -11.54 -2.52 12.19
CA ALA A 117 -10.98 -3.72 11.60
C ALA A 117 -10.34 -3.42 10.24
N ALA A 118 -11.00 -2.63 9.38
CA ALA A 118 -10.45 -2.25 8.08
C ALA A 118 -9.18 -1.42 8.22
N LEU A 119 -9.18 -0.41 9.11
CA LEU A 119 -8.01 0.44 9.36
C LEU A 119 -6.81 -0.33 9.90
N ALA A 120 -7.03 -1.27 10.83
CA ALA A 120 -5.96 -2.05 11.44
C ALA A 120 -5.42 -3.12 10.49
N ASN A 121 -6.30 -3.89 9.87
CA ASN A 121 -5.92 -5.09 9.10
C ASN A 121 -5.40 -4.76 7.70
N LEU A 122 -5.77 -3.64 7.09
CA LEU A 122 -5.17 -3.22 5.81
C LEU A 122 -3.77 -2.63 5.99
N LYS A 123 -3.53 -1.94 7.11
CA LYS A 123 -2.23 -1.32 7.41
C LYS A 123 -1.13 -2.36 7.65
N LEU A 124 -1.47 -3.45 8.35
CA LEU A 124 -0.51 -4.47 8.77
C LEU A 124 0.30 -5.08 7.60
N PRO A 125 -0.33 -5.65 6.55
CA PRO A 125 0.42 -6.28 5.46
C PRO A 125 1.23 -5.25 4.65
N VAL A 126 0.74 -4.02 4.48
CA VAL A 126 1.51 -2.94 3.83
C VAL A 126 2.83 -2.70 4.58
N TYR A 127 2.78 -2.61 5.91
CA TYR A 127 3.97 -2.41 6.72
C TYR A 127 4.88 -3.64 6.73
N LEU A 128 4.30 -4.84 6.76
CA LEU A 128 5.07 -6.08 6.71
C LEU A 128 5.91 -6.17 5.43
N VAL A 129 5.31 -5.91 4.26
CA VAL A 129 6.06 -5.98 2.99
C VAL A 129 7.06 -4.84 2.86
N TYR A 130 6.69 -3.63 3.29
CA TYR A 130 7.53 -2.45 3.15
C TYR A 130 8.76 -2.51 4.04
N TYR A 131 8.58 -2.70 5.35
CA TYR A 131 9.67 -2.79 6.32
C TYR A 131 10.38 -4.15 6.29
N GLY A 132 9.80 -5.14 5.61
CA GLY A 132 10.45 -6.42 5.29
C GLY A 132 11.31 -6.38 4.02
N HIS A 133 11.30 -5.27 3.27
CA HIS A 133 12.11 -5.13 2.06
C HIS A 133 13.48 -4.51 2.39
N GLU A 134 14.56 -5.04 1.80
CA GLU A 134 15.94 -4.63 2.09
C GLU A 134 16.18 -3.12 1.90
N SER A 135 15.49 -2.52 0.93
CA SER A 135 15.60 -1.09 0.63
C SER A 135 15.13 -0.19 1.77
N SER A 136 14.38 -0.72 2.74
CA SER A 136 13.89 0.00 3.93
C SER A 136 14.77 -0.17 5.16
N PHE A 137 15.60 -1.21 5.23
CA PHE A 137 16.28 -1.63 6.46
C PHE A 137 17.17 -0.53 7.04
N LYS A 138 17.98 0.10 6.19
CA LYS A 138 18.86 1.20 6.60
C LYS A 138 18.07 2.41 7.15
N ALA A 139 16.88 2.67 6.61
CA ALA A 139 16.04 3.79 7.03
C ALA A 139 15.51 3.59 8.47
N ILE A 140 15.35 2.34 8.91
CA ILE A 140 14.91 1.98 10.25
C ILE A 140 16.06 1.52 11.17
N SER A 141 17.31 1.77 10.79
CA SER A 141 18.51 1.34 11.54
C SER A 141 18.56 -0.17 11.78
N TYR A 142 18.04 -0.95 10.83
CA TYR A 142 18.16 -2.40 10.81
C TYR A 142 19.27 -2.79 9.81
N ASP A 143 20.23 -3.59 10.24
CA ASP A 143 21.35 -4.03 9.39
C ASP A 143 21.00 -5.21 8.48
N GLY A 144 19.76 -5.69 8.54
CA GLY A 144 19.29 -6.88 7.83
C GLY A 144 19.49 -8.17 8.63
N PRO A 145 19.23 -9.33 8.01
CA PRO A 145 19.36 -10.63 8.66
C PRO A 145 20.81 -10.89 9.10
N PHE A 146 20.98 -11.69 10.16
CA PHE A 146 22.30 -12.06 10.65
C PHE A 146 23.17 -12.67 9.54
N GLY A 147 24.34 -12.08 9.32
CA GLY A 147 25.29 -12.49 8.28
C GLY A 147 24.92 -12.04 6.85
N ASN A 148 23.82 -11.30 6.69
CA ASN A 148 23.32 -10.76 5.43
C ASN A 148 23.42 -11.73 4.23
N PRO A 149 22.85 -12.95 4.35
CA PRO A 149 22.86 -13.90 3.24
C PRO A 149 22.12 -13.31 2.04
N PRO A 150 22.53 -13.63 0.80
CA PRO A 150 21.82 -13.18 -0.39
C PRO A 150 20.37 -13.67 -0.34
N GLU A 151 19.44 -12.83 -0.81
CA GLU A 151 18.02 -13.19 -0.87
C GLU A 151 17.84 -14.44 -1.75
N LYS A 152 17.13 -15.42 -1.22
CA LYS A 152 16.65 -16.57 -1.98
C LYS A 152 15.14 -16.48 -2.09
N LEU A 153 14.64 -16.38 -3.33
CA LEU A 153 13.21 -16.43 -3.60
C LEU A 153 12.65 -17.79 -3.17
N SER A 154 11.48 -17.79 -2.53
CA SER A 154 10.76 -19.02 -2.24
C SER A 154 10.16 -19.62 -3.51
N GLU A 155 9.80 -20.90 -3.47
CA GLU A 155 9.20 -21.60 -4.61
C GLU A 155 7.91 -20.92 -5.09
N SER A 156 7.10 -20.42 -4.15
CA SER A 156 5.88 -19.66 -4.45
C SER A 156 6.18 -18.40 -5.26
N ARG A 157 7.22 -17.63 -4.89
CA ARG A 157 7.63 -16.41 -5.61
C ARG A 157 8.14 -16.72 -7.01
N ILE A 158 8.92 -17.79 -7.15
CA ILE A 158 9.41 -18.26 -8.45
C ILE A 158 8.23 -18.68 -9.34
N TYR A 159 7.27 -19.44 -8.81
CA TYR A 159 6.08 -19.85 -9.54
C TYR A 159 5.24 -18.66 -9.99
N TYR A 160 4.98 -17.73 -9.09
CA TYR A 160 4.21 -16.51 -9.35
C TYR A 160 4.85 -15.68 -10.48
N LYS A 161 6.16 -15.40 -10.40
CA LYS A 161 6.90 -14.65 -11.44
C LYS A 161 6.90 -15.37 -12.80
N LYS A 162 6.96 -16.70 -12.81
CA LYS A 162 6.85 -17.49 -14.05
C LYS A 162 5.50 -17.31 -14.73
N ILE A 163 4.40 -17.23 -13.98
CA ILE A 163 3.07 -16.96 -14.55
C ILE A 163 3.03 -15.56 -15.17
N LEU A 164 3.66 -14.57 -14.53
CA LEU A 164 3.75 -13.21 -15.05
C LEU A 164 4.68 -13.04 -16.28
N GLY A 165 5.48 -14.07 -16.59
CA GLY A 165 6.49 -14.03 -17.64
C GLY A 165 7.68 -13.13 -17.29
N GLU A 166 8.06 -13.09 -16.01
CA GLU A 166 9.14 -12.26 -15.47
C GLU A 166 10.39 -13.07 -15.06
N LEU A 167 10.38 -14.38 -15.35
CA LEU A 167 11.48 -15.33 -15.17
C LEU A 167 11.69 -16.18 -16.42
#